data_AF-A0A523NI48-F1
#
_entry.id   AF-A0A523NI48-F1
#
_cell.length_a   1.000
_cell.length_b   1.000
_cell.length_c   1.000
_cell.angle_alpha   90.00
_cell.angle_beta   90.00
_cell.angle_gamma   90.00
#
_symmetry.space_group_name_H-M   'P 1'
#
loop_
_entity.id
_entity.type
_entity.pdbx_description
1 polymer ?
#
loop_
_entity_poly.entity_id
_entity_poly.type
_entity_poly.pdbx_seq_one_letter_code
_entity_poly.pdbx_strand_id
1 'polypeptide(L)'
;EYQRWSEVCSKEYLELCDKVKHGKPTFFDSYAATNETEFFAVVTEYFFSKPENMKHYHLKLYQVLHDFYRQDPAQKVLTNQLP
;
A
#
# COMPACT_ATOMS: atom_id res chain seq x y z
N GLU A 1 4.13 11.64 -13.20
CA GLU A 1 4.08 10.29 -12.57
C GLU A 1 4.94 10.23 -11.30
N TYR A 2 6.24 10.54 -11.37
CA TYR A 2 7.13 10.53 -10.20
C TYR A 2 6.72 11.46 -9.04
N GLN A 3 6.21 12.66 -9.34
CA GLN A 3 5.72 13.60 -8.31
C GLN A 3 4.57 13.03 -7.49
N ARG A 4 3.55 12.46 -8.16
CA ARG A 4 2.41 11.83 -7.49
C ARG A 4 2.83 10.64 -6.63
N TRP A 5 3.77 9.82 -7.10
CA TRP A 5 4.35 8.72 -6.33
C TRP A 5 4.98 9.24 -5.04
N SER A 6 5.91 10.18 -5.15
CA SER A 6 6.62 10.74 -3.99
C SER A 6 5.64 11.38 -3.00
N GLU A 7 4.70 12.20 -3.49
CA GLU A 7 3.72 12.88 -2.63
C GLU A 7 2.84 11.91 -1.85
N VAL A 8 2.32 10.86 -2.51
CA VAL A 8 1.45 9.86 -1.87
C VAL A 8 2.25 9.03 -0.87
N CYS A 9 3.41 8.51 -1.25
CA CYS A 9 4.24 7.69 -0.37
C CYS A 9 4.73 8.47 0.85
N SER A 10 5.22 9.71 0.67
CA SER A 10 5.65 10.55 1.79
C SER A 10 4.48 10.88 2.73
N LYS A 11 3.30 11.18 2.19
CA LYS A 11 2.12 11.46 3.02
C LYS A 11 1.69 10.25 3.85
N GLU A 12 1.56 9.09 3.22
CA GLU A 12 1.14 7.84 3.88
C GLU A 12 2.15 7.40 4.94
N TYR A 13 3.45 7.54 4.66
CA TYR A 13 4.52 7.28 5.62
C TYR A 13 4.41 8.19 6.84
N LEU A 14 4.28 9.51 6.65
CA LEU A 14 4.16 10.46 7.75
C LEU A 14 2.90 10.23 8.59
N GLU A 15 1.77 9.92 7.96
CA GLU A 15 0.53 9.56 8.68
C GLU A 15 0.69 8.27 9.48
N LEU A 16 1.42 7.29 8.95
CA LEU A 16 1.72 6.06 9.68
C LEU A 16 2.62 6.34 10.90
N CYS A 17 3.71 7.08 10.72
CA CYS A 17 4.59 7.48 11.82
C CYS A 17 3.84 8.20 12.93
N ASP A 18 2.94 9.13 12.58
CA ASP A 18 2.12 9.84 13.56
C ASP A 18 1.20 8.87 14.33
N LYS A 19 0.52 7.96 13.64
CA LYS A 19 -0.36 6.97 14.28
C LYS A 19 0.42 6.06 15.23
N VAL A 20 1.56 5.53 14.78
CA VAL A 20 2.44 4.66 15.60
C VAL A 20 2.95 5.41 16.83
N LYS A 21 3.42 6.64 16.65
CA LYS A 21 3.90 7.48 17.77
C LYS A 21 2.85 7.70 18.85
N HIS A 22 1.58 7.81 18.45
CA HIS A 22 0.46 8.00 19.37
C HIS A 22 -0.21 6.69 19.82
N GLY A 23 0.36 5.52 19.49
CA GLY A 23 -0.20 4.21 19.85
C GLY A 23 -1.58 3.94 19.22
N LYS A 24 -1.91 4.60 18.11
CA LYS A 24 -3.17 4.38 17.39
C LYS A 24 -3.07 3.11 16.55
N PRO A 25 -4.18 2.36 16.38
CA PRO A 25 -4.22 1.24 15.45
C PRO A 25 -3.87 1.67 14.02
N THR A 26 -3.07 0.84 13.34
CA THR A 26 -2.62 1.06 11.96
C THR A 26 -2.96 -0.13 11.09
N PHE A 27 -3.17 0.12 9.79
CA PHE A 27 -3.39 -0.94 8.81
C PHE A 27 -2.09 -1.70 8.48
N PHE A 28 -0.99 -0.96 8.32
CA PHE A 28 0.35 -1.51 8.16
C PHE A 28 0.97 -1.84 9.52
N ASP A 29 1.87 -2.81 9.53
CA ASP A 29 2.70 -3.13 10.69
C ASP A 29 3.47 -1.88 11.15
N SER A 30 3.61 -1.68 12.47
CA SER A 30 4.31 -0.51 13.02
C SER A 30 5.78 -0.47 12.61
N TYR A 31 6.37 -1.60 12.22
CA TYR A 31 7.72 -1.68 11.68
C TYR A 31 7.89 -0.83 10.42
N ALA A 32 6.83 -0.66 9.61
CA ALA A 32 6.84 0.22 8.45
C ALA A 32 7.07 1.71 8.81
N ALA A 33 6.90 2.11 10.07
CA ALA A 33 7.20 3.46 10.53
C ALA A 33 8.68 3.68 10.91
N THR A 34 9.55 2.67 10.72
CA THR A 34 10.98 2.75 11.08
C THR A 34 11.75 3.70 10.16
N ASN A 35 11.56 3.57 8.85
CA ASN A 35 12.13 4.44 7.82
C ASN A 35 11.37 4.22 6.50
N GLU A 36 11.66 5.04 5.49
CA GLU A 36 10.99 4.96 4.17
C GLU A 36 11.25 3.63 3.43
N THR A 37 12.39 2.98 3.67
CA THR A 37 12.72 1.67 3.07
C THR A 37 11.81 0.58 3.63
N GLU A 38 11.66 0.52 4.96
CA GLU A 38 10.74 -0.43 5.61
C GLU A 38 9.29 -0.14 5.27
N PHE A 39 8.93 1.14 5.18
CA PHE A 39 7.62 1.55 4.69
C PHE A 39 7.36 0.95 3.31
N PHE A 40 8.28 1.16 2.36
CA PHE A 40 8.13 0.65 1.00
C PHE A 40 8.06 -0.88 0.95
N ALA A 41 8.89 -1.58 1.74
CA ALA A 41 8.88 -3.03 1.81
C ALA A 41 7.51 -3.57 2.30
N VAL A 42 6.98 -3.01 3.40
CA VAL A 42 5.72 -3.46 3.98
C VAL A 42 4.52 -3.11 3.10
N VAL A 43 4.46 -1.91 2.52
CA VAL A 43 3.33 -1.56 1.64
C VAL A 43 3.34 -2.39 0.36
N THR A 44 4.52 -2.78 -0.12
CA THR A 44 4.68 -3.72 -1.24
C THR A 44 4.17 -5.12 -0.87
N GLU A 45 4.56 -5.64 0.31
CA GLU A 45 4.06 -6.92 0.79
C GLU A 45 2.53 -6.91 0.89
N TYR A 46 1.95 -5.83 1.43
CA TYR A 46 0.51 -5.71 1.64
C TYR A 46 -0.24 -5.50 0.32
N PHE A 47 0.38 -4.87 -0.66
CA PHE A 47 -0.15 -4.76 -2.01
C PHE A 47 -0.37 -6.12 -2.67
N PHE A 48 0.53 -7.09 -2.46
CA PHE A 48 0.36 -8.44 -3.02
C PHE A 48 -0.43 -9.39 -2.11
N SER A 49 -0.28 -9.28 -0.79
CA SER A 49 -0.89 -10.21 0.17
C SER A 49 -2.30 -9.82 0.62
N LYS A 50 -2.61 -8.52 0.68
CA LYS A 50 -3.89 -7.95 1.14
C LYS A 50 -4.42 -6.86 0.19
N PRO A 51 -4.47 -7.10 -1.14
CA PRO A 51 -4.76 -6.06 -2.12
C PRO A 51 -6.15 -5.42 -1.97
N GLU A 52 -7.18 -6.23 -1.70
CA GLU A 52 -8.55 -5.72 -1.55
C GLU A 52 -8.67 -4.75 -0.38
N ASN A 53 -8.10 -5.12 0.79
CA ASN A 53 -8.10 -4.27 1.97
C ASN A 53 -7.28 -3.00 1.74
N MET A 54 -6.12 -3.11 1.10
CA MET A 54 -5.29 -1.95 0.80
C MET A 54 -6.00 -0.98 -0.16
N LYS A 55 -6.68 -1.49 -1.18
CA LYS A 55 -7.50 -0.69 -2.11
C LYS A 55 -8.65 0.03 -1.39
N HIS A 56 -9.24 -0.60 -0.36
CA HIS A 56 -10.32 -0.03 0.44
C HIS A 56 -9.83 1.07 1.40
N TYR A 57 -8.80 0.80 2.19
CA TYR A 57 -8.33 1.72 3.24
C TYR A 57 -7.32 2.76 2.74
N HIS A 58 -6.53 2.43 1.71
CA HIS A 58 -5.40 3.23 1.21
C HIS A 58 -5.45 3.36 -0.32
N LEU A 59 -6.61 3.77 -0.88
CA LEU A 59 -6.85 3.81 -2.32
C LEU A 59 -5.77 4.55 -3.12
N LYS A 60 -5.27 5.69 -2.62
CA LYS A 60 -4.25 6.49 -3.32
C LYS A 60 -2.92 5.75 -3.38
N LEU A 61 -2.52 5.12 -2.27
CA LEU A 61 -1.30 4.33 -2.19
C LEU A 61 -1.39 3.08 -3.09
N TYR A 62 -2.56 2.42 -3.09
CA TYR A 62 -2.83 1.31 -3.99
C TYR A 62 -2.66 1.71 -5.47
N GLN A 63 -3.21 2.86 -5.87
CA GLN A 63 -3.10 3.35 -7.25
C GLN A 63 -1.66 3.60 -7.67
N VAL A 64 -0.84 4.23 -6.81
CA VAL A 64 0.56 4.50 -7.18
C VAL A 64 1.39 3.22 -7.24
N LEU A 65 1.11 2.21 -6.39
CA LEU A 65 1.75 0.89 -6.47
C LEU A 65 1.28 0.08 -7.67
N HIS A 66 0.00 0.16 -8.01
CA HIS A 66 -0.54 -0.39 -9.26
C HIS A 66 0.20 0.18 -10.47
N ASP A 67 0.37 1.51 -10.53
CA ASP A 67 1.06 2.17 -11.65
C ASP A 67 2.56 1.82 -11.69
N PHE A 68 3.19 1.65 -10.53
CA PHE A 68 4.59 1.26 -10.39
C PHE A 68 4.85 -0.19 -10.82
N TYR A 69 4.09 -1.15 -10.28
CA TYR A 69 4.26 -2.58 -10.58
C TYR A 69 3.56 -3.02 -11.88
N ARG A 70 2.68 -2.18 -12.43
CA ARG A 70 1.81 -2.49 -13.58
C ARG A 70 0.99 -3.77 -13.38
N GLN A 71 0.51 -3.96 -12.17
CA GLN A 71 -0.28 -5.12 -11.73
C GLN A 71 -1.49 -4.64 -10.92
N ASP A 72 -2.61 -5.34 -11.00
CA ASP A 72 -3.79 -5.13 -10.13
C ASP A 72 -4.08 -6.41 -9.35
N PRO A 73 -3.40 -6.69 -8.21
CA PRO A 73 -3.65 -7.91 -7.44
C PRO A 73 -5.04 -7.97 -6.80
N ALA A 74 -5.75 -6.84 -6.71
CA ALA A 74 -7.17 -6.80 -6.30
C ALA A 74 -8.12 -7.16 -7.46
N GLN A 75 -7.62 -7.22 -8.70
CA GLN A 75 -8.43 -7.64 -9.83
C GLN A 75 -8.67 -9.13 -9.74
N LYS A 76 -9.93 -9.51 -9.53
CA LYS A 76 -10.35 -10.89 -9.65
C LYS A 76 -10.16 -11.31 -11.11
N VAL A 77 -9.21 -12.22 -11.35
CA VAL A 77 -9.16 -12.93 -12.63
C VAL A 77 -10.45 -13.73 -12.70
N LEU A 78 -11.38 -13.31 -13.56
CA LEU A 78 -12.48 -14.16 -13.95
C LEU A 78 -11.87 -15.35 -14.68
N THR A 79 -11.60 -16.43 -13.95
CA THR A 79 -11.32 -17.71 -14.57
C THR A 79 -12.62 -18.14 -15.24
N ASN A 80 -12.77 -17.78 -16.52
CA ASN A 80 -13.58 -18.60 -17.41
C ASN A 80 -12.95 -20.00 -17.32
N GLN A 81 -13.58 -20.87 -16.53
CA GLN A 81 -13.34 -22.30 -16.60
C GLN A 81 -13.52 -22.67 -18.08
N LEU A 82 -12.42 -23.00 -18.74
CA LEU A 82 -12.47 -23.65 -20.05
C LEU A 82 -13.25 -24.98 -19.87
N PRO A 83 -14.06 -25.34 -20.87
CA PRO A 83 -15.02 -26.45 -20.78
C PRO A 83 -14.39 -27.80 -20.45
#